data_AF-A0A933FPA1-F1
#
_entry.id   AF-A0A933FPA1-F1
#
_cell.length_a   1.000
_cell.length_b   1.000
_cell.length_c   1.000
_cell.angle_alpha   90.00
_cell.angle_beta   90.00
_cell.angle_gamma   90.00
#
_symmetry.space_group_name_H-M   'P 1'
#
loop_
_entity.id
_entity.type
_entity.pdbx_description
1 polymer ?
#
loop_
_entity_poly.entity_id
_entity_poly.type
_entity_poly.pdbx_seq_one_letter_code
_entity_poly.pdbx_strand_id
1 'polypeptide(L)'
;MTERPATLESALKELLRQVVREEIQAATGQNGQNKELLTPDELAERLKVPLSWVYEQSRQGNIPTHRIGRYIRFDARNIRKSEKKELGPLTNLL
;
A
#
# COMPACT_ATOMS: atom_id res chain seq x y z
N MET A 1 -27.99 -40.48 3.55
CA MET A 1 -27.05 -39.35 3.64
C MET A 1 -25.71 -39.93 4.06
N THR A 2 -24.87 -40.29 3.09
CA THR A 2 -23.60 -40.99 3.35
C THR A 2 -22.47 -39.98 3.17
N GLU A 3 -21.98 -39.43 4.27
CA GLU A 3 -20.73 -38.68 4.22
C GLU A 3 -19.60 -39.65 3.89
N ARG A 4 -19.03 -39.50 2.68
CA ARG A 4 -17.86 -40.26 2.25
C ARG A 4 -16.72 -39.92 3.21
N PRO A 5 -16.09 -40.89 3.90
CA PRO A 5 -15.02 -40.58 4.84
C PRO A 5 -13.89 -39.88 4.07
N ALA A 6 -13.35 -38.81 4.63
CA ALA A 6 -12.20 -38.11 4.06
C ALA A 6 -11.08 -39.14 3.87
N THR A 7 -10.83 -39.52 2.62
CA THR A 7 -9.74 -40.44 2.29
C THR A 7 -8.43 -39.78 2.69
N LEU A 8 -7.42 -40.59 3.06
CA LEU A 8 -6.07 -40.09 3.34
C LEU A 8 -5.57 -39.18 2.20
N GLU A 9 -5.92 -39.51 0.95
CA GLU A 9 -5.63 -38.68 -0.21
C GLU A 9 -6.26 -37.29 -0.13
N SER A 10 -7.53 -37.18 0.27
CA SER A 10 -8.20 -35.88 0.44
C SER A 10 -7.63 -35.08 1.60
N ALA A 11 -7.29 -35.75 2.71
CA ALA A 11 -6.65 -35.13 3.86
C ALA A 11 -5.25 -34.63 3.51
N LEU A 12 -4.46 -35.44 2.80
CA LEU A 12 -3.12 -35.09 2.35
C LEU A 12 -3.16 -33.93 1.35
N LYS A 13 -4.09 -33.95 0.39
CA LYS A 13 -4.31 -32.84 -0.54
C LYS A 13 -4.66 -31.56 0.19
N GLU A 14 -5.45 -31.64 1.25
CA GLU A 14 -5.83 -30.45 2.02
C GLU A 14 -4.67 -29.90 2.85
N LEU A 15 -3.89 -30.77 3.49
CA LEU A 15 -2.67 -30.37 4.18
C LEU A 15 -1.68 -29.70 3.22
N LEU A 16 -1.49 -30.27 2.02
CA LEU A 16 -0.63 -29.68 0.99
C LEU A 16 -1.14 -28.32 0.53
N ARG A 17 -2.45 -28.17 0.30
CA ARG A 17 -3.05 -26.86 -0.03
C ARG A 17 -2.86 -25.84 1.08
N GLN A 18 -2.98 -26.27 2.33
CA GLN A 18 -2.82 -25.40 3.49
C GLN A 18 -1.37 -24.89 3.58
N VAL A 19 -0.38 -25.78 3.54
CA VAL A 19 1.04 -25.41 3.57
C VAL A 19 1.39 -24.49 2.41
N VAL A 20 0.99 -24.84 1.17
CA VAL A 20 1.25 -24.01 -0.01
C VAL A 20 0.60 -22.63 0.12
N ARG A 21 -0.60 -22.53 0.70
CA ARG A 21 -1.27 -21.24 0.93
C ARG A 21 -0.50 -20.39 1.94
N GLU A 22 -0.05 -20.97 3.04
CA GLU A 22 0.75 -20.28 4.06
C GLU A 22 2.06 -19.76 3.46
N GLU A 23 2.75 -20.58 2.67
CA GLU A 23 3.97 -20.19 1.96
C GLU A 23 3.72 -19.12 0.89
N ILE A 24 2.66 -19.25 0.09
CA ILE A 24 2.29 -18.21 -0.89
C ILE A 24 1.92 -16.91 -0.18
N GLN A 25 1.24 -16.94 0.97
CA GLN A 25 0.89 -15.73 1.72
C GLN A 25 2.12 -15.07 2.35
N ALA A 26 3.07 -15.86 2.87
CA ALA A 26 4.34 -15.37 3.39
C ALA A 26 5.25 -14.81 2.27
N ALA A 27 5.29 -15.47 1.12
CA ALA A 27 6.05 -15.07 -0.06
C ALA A 27 5.40 -13.89 -0.81
N THR A 28 4.07 -13.78 -0.79
CA THR A 28 3.31 -12.62 -1.28
C THR A 28 3.34 -11.52 -0.21
N GLY A 29 4.54 -11.15 0.21
CA GLY A 29 4.79 -9.92 0.93
C GLY A 29 4.33 -8.73 0.08
N GLN A 30 3.17 -8.19 0.42
CA GLN A 30 2.69 -6.84 0.07
C GLN A 30 2.31 -6.49 -1.38
N ASN A 31 2.54 -7.35 -2.38
CA ASN A 31 2.30 -6.98 -3.78
C ASN A 31 0.82 -7.03 -4.25
N GLY A 32 -0.04 -7.79 -3.55
CA GLY A 32 -1.45 -7.98 -3.95
C GLY A 32 -2.49 -7.18 -3.17
N GLN A 33 -2.11 -6.53 -2.07
CA GLN A 33 -3.03 -5.67 -1.33
C GLN A 33 -3.11 -4.33 -2.06
N ASN A 34 -4.23 -4.15 -2.76
CA ASN A 34 -4.69 -2.98 -3.49
C ASN A 34 -3.85 -1.73 -3.16
N LYS A 35 -2.89 -1.39 -4.04
CA LYS A 35 -2.15 -0.13 -3.95
C LYS A 35 -3.17 0.98 -4.18
N GLU A 36 -3.78 1.46 -3.11
CA GLU A 36 -4.70 2.58 -3.15
C GLU A 36 -3.91 3.81 -3.60
N LEU A 37 -3.99 4.07 -4.90
CA LEU A 37 -3.35 5.19 -5.56
C LEU A 37 -4.22 6.42 -5.37
N LEU A 38 -3.81 7.29 -4.45
CA LEU A 38 -4.50 8.53 -4.16
C LEU A 38 -4.27 9.56 -5.26
N THR A 39 -5.31 10.32 -5.56
CA THR A 39 -5.24 11.59 -6.27
C THR A 39 -4.59 12.68 -5.40
N PRO A 40 -4.18 13.82 -5.99
CA PRO A 40 -3.70 14.96 -5.22
C PRO A 40 -4.69 15.43 -4.13
N ASP A 41 -5.98 15.50 -4.45
CA ASP A 41 -7.03 15.93 -3.53
C ASP A 41 -7.23 14.95 -2.37
N GLU A 42 -7.34 13.65 -2.67
CA GLU A 42 -7.45 12.61 -1.63
C GLU A 42 -6.22 12.57 -0.73
N LEU A 43 -5.03 12.82 -1.28
CA LEU A 43 -3.80 12.91 -0.48
C LEU A 43 -3.82 14.15 0.43
N ALA A 44 -4.24 15.30 -0.10
CA ALA A 44 -4.35 16.55 0.65
C ALA A 44 -5.32 16.41 1.83
N GLU A 45 -6.49 15.82 1.58
CA GLU A 45 -7.49 15.52 2.61
C GLU A 45 -6.93 14.56 3.67
N ARG A 46 -6.27 13.49 3.24
CA ARG A 46 -5.72 12.47 4.13
C ARG A 46 -4.61 13.01 5.04
N LEU A 47 -3.76 13.90 4.52
CA LEU A 47 -2.69 14.55 5.27
C LEU A 47 -3.15 15.83 6.00
N LYS A 48 -4.39 16.29 5.74
CA LYS A 48 -4.92 17.57 6.23
C LYS A 48 -4.05 18.76 5.87
N VAL A 49 -3.55 18.80 4.63
CA VAL A 49 -2.71 19.88 4.09
C VAL A 49 -3.39 20.53 2.89
N PRO A 50 -3.01 21.77 2.51
CA PRO A 50 -3.50 22.38 1.28
C PRO A 50 -3.08 21.58 0.03
N LEU A 51 -3.97 21.53 -0.98
CA LEU A 51 -3.68 20.90 -2.27
C LEU A 51 -2.43 21.48 -2.96
N SER A 52 -2.18 22.78 -2.80
CA SER A 52 -0.99 23.45 -3.32
C SER A 52 0.30 22.86 -2.76
N TRP A 53 0.32 22.47 -1.48
CA TRP A 53 1.47 21.83 -0.85
C TRP A 53 1.76 20.48 -1.52
N VAL A 54 0.74 19.68 -1.82
CA VAL A 54 0.91 18.38 -2.49
C VAL A 54 1.57 18.56 -3.87
N TYR A 55 1.10 19.53 -4.66
CA TYR A 55 1.71 19.83 -5.96
C TYR A 55 3.15 20.36 -5.83
N GLU A 56 3.42 21.21 -4.84
CA GLU A 56 4.76 21.73 -4.58
C GLU A 56 5.74 20.61 -4.22
N GLN A 57 5.38 19.77 -3.25
CA GLN A 57 6.22 18.64 -2.82
C GLN A 57 6.41 17.62 -3.94
N SER A 58 5.38 17.36 -4.75
CA SER A 58 5.49 16.51 -5.92
C SER A 58 6.42 17.10 -7.00
N ARG A 59 6.37 18.42 -7.21
CA ARG A 59 7.26 19.14 -8.13
C ARG A 59 8.70 19.15 -7.65
N GLN A 60 8.92 19.32 -6.34
CA GLN A 60 10.25 19.29 -5.71
C GLN A 60 10.82 17.86 -5.58
N GLY A 61 9.98 16.83 -5.73
CA GLY A 61 10.39 15.42 -5.61
C GLY A 61 10.49 14.94 -4.16
N ASN A 62 9.95 15.69 -3.20
CA ASN A 62 10.01 15.38 -1.77
C ASN A 62 9.04 14.25 -1.37
N ILE A 63 8.00 14.02 -2.18
CA ILE A 63 7.05 12.92 -1.97
C ILE A 63 7.07 11.94 -3.15
N PRO A 64 7.02 10.62 -2.90
CA PRO A 64 6.96 9.62 -3.95
C PRO A 64 5.76 9.82 -4.87
N THR A 65 6.02 10.14 -6.14
CA THR A 65 4.99 10.47 -7.14
C THR A 65 5.02 9.47 -8.29
N HIS A 66 3.88 8.89 -8.64
CA HIS A 66 3.72 8.08 -9.86
C HIS A 66 3.08 8.94 -10.96
N ARG A 67 3.76 9.09 -12.10
CA ARG A 67 3.22 9.80 -13.27
C ARG A 67 2.56 8.81 -14.24
N ILE A 68 1.33 9.11 -14.61
CA ILE A 68 0.53 8.34 -15.57
C ILE A 68 0.03 9.33 -16.63
N GLY A 69 0.88 9.58 -17.63
CA GLY A 69 0.65 10.63 -18.62
C GLY A 69 0.53 12.01 -17.95
N ARG A 70 -0.62 12.68 -18.11
CA ARG A 70 -0.92 13.97 -17.46
C ARG A 70 -1.31 13.88 -15.99
N TYR A 71 -1.56 12.67 -15.49
CA TYR A 71 -2.05 12.45 -14.12
C TYR A 71 -0.91 12.08 -13.19
N ILE A 72 -1.03 12.49 -11.93
CA ILE A 72 -0.16 12.06 -10.85
C ILE A 72 -0.95 11.26 -9.82
N ARG A 73 -0.30 10.27 -9.22
CA ARG A 73 -0.87 9.37 -8.21
C ARG A 73 0.14 9.09 -7.10
N PHE A 74 -0.37 8.83 -5.90
CA PHE A 74 0.44 8.65 -4.71
C PHE A 74 0.10 7.35 -4.00
N ASP A 75 1.13 6.61 -3.58
CA ASP A 75 0.94 5.40 -2.76
C ASP A 75 0.91 5.81 -1.29
N ALA A 76 -0.25 5.66 -0.65
CA ALA A 76 -0.48 6.02 0.75
C ALA A 76 0.50 5.35 1.73
N ARG A 77 1.04 4.16 1.39
CA ARG A 77 1.99 3.43 2.26
C ARG A 77 3.40 4.03 2.24
N ASN A 78 3.81 4.60 1.11
CA ASN A 78 5.17 5.14 0.95
C ASN A 78 5.30 6.55 1.55
N ILE A 79 4.22 7.33 1.59
CA ILE A 79 4.24 8.69 2.14
C ILE A 79 4.47 8.69 3.65
N ARG A 80 3.90 7.73 4.39
CA ARG A 80 4.19 7.58 5.84
C ARG A 80 5.64 7.27 6.13
N LYS A 81 6.39 6.71 5.16
CA LYS A 81 7.82 6.44 5.33
C LYS A 81 8.67 7.71 5.18
N SER A 82 8.23 8.69 4.39
CA SER A 82 8.93 9.97 4.23
C SER A 82 8.72 10.93 5.41
N GLU A 83 7.60 10.83 6.15
CA GLU A 83 7.37 11.61 7.38
C GLU A 83 8.49 11.45 8.42
N LYS A 84 9.13 10.27 8.48
CA LYS A 84 10.21 9.99 9.43
C LYS A 84 11.57 10.53 9.02
N LYS A 85 11.74 11.00 7.78
CA LYS A 85 13.06 11.41 7.26
C LYS A 85 13.31 12.92 7.35
N GLU A 86 12.26 13.75 7.44
CA GLU A 86 12.38 15.20 7.20
C GLU A 86 11.47 16.05 8.12
N LEU A 87 11.30 15.70 9.40
CA LEU A 87 10.82 16.67 10.39
C LEU A 87 12.02 17.50 10.91
N GLY A 88 12.62 18.27 9.99
CA GLY A 88 13.37 19.48 10.30
C GLY A 88 12.39 20.63 10.61
N PRO A 89 12.83 21.68 11.34
CA PRO A 89 11.93 22.54 12.10
C PRO A 89 11.05 23.37 11.18
N LEU A 90 9.73 23.18 11.25
CA LEU A 90 8.77 24.18 10.80
C LEU A 90 8.71 25.33 11.82
N THR A 91 9.82 26.04 11.95
CA THR A 91 9.84 27.38 12.54
C THR A 91 9.77 28.41 11.42
N ASN A 92 8.85 29.37 11.59
CA ASN A 92 8.60 30.61 10.86
C ASN A 92 7.59 30.57 9.70
N LEU A 93 6.33 30.85 10.03
CA LEU A 93 5.59 32.04 9.55
C LEU A 93 4.18 32.07 10.15
N LEU A 94 4.08 32.59 11.37
CA LEU A 94 3.16 33.59 11.93
C LEU A 94 3.49 33.75 13.43
#